data_AF-A0A1S6H4D2-F1
#
_entry.id   AF-A0A1S6H4D2-F1
#
_cell.length_a   1.000
_cell.length_b   1.000
_cell.length_c   1.000
_cell.angle_alpha   90.00
_cell.angle_beta   90.00
_cell.angle_gamma   90.00
#
_symmetry.space_group_name_H-M   'P 1'
#
loop_
_entity.id
_entity.type
_entity.pdbx_description
1 polymer ?
#
loop_
_entity_poly.entity_id
_entity_poly.type
_entity_poly.pdbx_seq_one_letter_code
_entity_poly.pdbx_strand_id
1 'polypeptide(L)'
;MKHILHHFRRNRTYSSHERWGVFAVLGALTILVSASSFILFGEPVASASSLAVFEINPINQTLSADGLAHGQTTITVIDKKTSQAVVGVWVGLQVTNPTLRSMESTYLDWYSPEPGRAFYQTDERGQVSFLMISSVPGEIEYAIFAANPELKNDNKYQDLEQRFKVVFE
;
A
#
# COMPACT_ATOMS: atom_id res chain seq x y z
N MET A 1 56.56 45.51 29.08
CA MET A 1 55.40 44.61 29.20
C MET A 1 55.16 43.95 27.86
N LYS A 2 55.17 42.60 27.81
CA LYS A 2 54.42 41.67 26.91
C LYS A 2 54.44 41.95 25.40
N HIS A 3 54.63 41.04 24.46
CA HIS A 3 54.83 39.59 24.31
C HIS A 3 55.14 39.44 22.80
N ILE A 4 56.20 38.75 22.38
CA ILE A 4 56.19 37.36 21.91
C ILE A 4 55.46 37.13 20.55
N LEU A 5 56.13 36.30 19.72
CA LEU A 5 55.72 35.52 18.53
C LEU A 5 55.79 36.25 17.17
N HIS A 6 56.87 36.03 16.41
CA HIS A 6 57.11 34.87 15.54
C HIS A 6 56.03 34.65 14.46
N HIS A 7 56.56 34.59 13.24
CA HIS A 7 56.32 33.54 12.26
C HIS A 7 55.28 33.71 11.15
N PHE A 8 55.81 33.49 9.95
CA PHE A 8 55.19 32.82 8.81
C PHE A 8 54.08 33.57 8.08
N ARG A 9 54.49 34.53 7.24
CA ARG A 9 53.84 34.70 5.93
C ARG A 9 54.24 33.50 5.06
N ARG A 10 53.52 32.38 5.23
CA ARG A 10 53.69 31.18 4.43
C ARG A 10 52.99 31.42 3.09
N ASN A 11 53.80 31.61 2.06
CA ASN A 11 53.38 31.52 0.68
C ASN A 11 52.82 30.10 0.48
N ARG A 12 51.54 29.97 0.15
CA ARG A 12 50.96 28.72 -0.36
C ARG A 12 50.11 29.06 -1.57
N THR A 13 50.79 28.99 -2.70
CA THR A 13 50.24 28.66 -4.01
C THR A 13 49.24 27.51 -3.86
N TYR A 14 47.96 27.82 -4.01
CA TYR A 14 46.93 26.81 -4.21
C TYR A 14 47.15 26.18 -5.59
N SER A 15 47.78 25.00 -5.62
CA SER A 15 47.87 24.22 -6.85
C SER A 15 46.52 23.58 -7.15
N SER A 16 46.15 23.54 -8.43
CA SER A 16 44.88 23.03 -8.95
C SER A 16 44.62 21.53 -8.67
N HIS A 17 45.56 20.82 -8.06
CA HIS A 17 45.46 19.39 -7.76
C HIS A 17 44.64 19.04 -6.50
N GLU A 18 44.31 19.99 -5.62
CA GLU A 18 43.50 19.70 -4.42
C GLU A 18 41.98 19.71 -4.66
N ARG A 19 41.53 20.19 -5.82
CA ARG A 19 40.09 20.24 -6.15
C ARG A 19 39.50 18.86 -6.47
N TRP A 20 40.31 17.92 -6.94
CA TRP A 20 39.84 16.58 -7.33
C TRP A 20 39.69 15.61 -6.15
N GLY A 21 40.43 15.81 -5.05
CA GLY A 21 40.34 14.95 -3.87
C GLY A 21 39.00 15.07 -3.13
N VAL A 22 38.43 16.28 -3.08
CA VAL A 22 37.16 16.54 -2.40
C VAL A 22 35.97 15.93 -3.15
N PHE A 23 36.01 15.88 -4.49
CA PHE A 23 34.96 15.24 -5.29
C PHE A 23 35.01 13.70 -5.23
N ALA A 24 36.19 13.11 -5.05
CA ALA A 24 36.32 11.65 -4.92
C ALA A 24 35.75 11.14 -3.58
N VAL A 25 35.91 11.89 -2.49
CA VAL A 25 35.39 11.50 -1.15
C VAL A 25 33.87 11.71 -1.06
N LEU A 26 33.31 12.78 -1.66
CA LEU A 26 31.85 12.96 -1.71
C LEU A 26 31.14 11.96 -2.64
N GLY A 27 31.79 11.52 -3.72
CA GLY A 27 31.26 10.50 -4.64
C GLY A 27 31.18 9.10 -4.00
N ALA A 28 32.15 8.73 -3.17
CA ALA A 28 32.12 7.44 -2.48
C ALA A 28 31.12 7.39 -1.31
N LEU A 29 30.88 8.52 -0.64
CA LEU A 29 29.92 8.59 0.47
C LEU A 29 28.45 8.58 0.00
N THR A 30 28.18 9.08 -1.21
CA THR A 30 26.82 8.99 -1.81
C THR A 30 26.51 7.58 -2.31
N ILE A 31 27.50 6.84 -2.81
CA ILE A 31 27.31 5.45 -3.25
C ILE A 31 27.04 4.50 -2.06
N LEU A 32 27.64 4.74 -0.89
CA LEU A 32 27.37 3.91 0.30
C LEU A 32 26.01 4.20 0.96
N VAL A 33 25.48 5.43 0.82
CA VAL A 33 24.12 5.77 1.27
C VAL A 33 23.06 5.27 0.27
N SER A 34 23.37 5.18 -1.02
CA SER A 34 22.47 4.54 -1.99
C SER A 34 22.49 3.01 -1.91
N ALA A 35 23.59 2.38 -1.46
CA ALA A 35 23.65 0.93 -1.28
C ALA A 35 22.98 0.44 0.03
N SER A 36 22.85 1.31 1.03
CA SER A 36 22.15 1.00 2.29
C SER A 36 20.64 1.33 2.23
N SER A 37 20.21 2.09 1.22
CA SER A 37 18.78 2.34 0.98
C SER A 37 18.05 1.15 0.31
N PHE A 38 18.79 0.15 -0.19
CA PHE A 38 18.23 -1.06 -0.78
C PHE A 38 17.79 -2.13 0.25
N ILE A 39 17.99 -1.90 1.55
CA ILE A 39 17.65 -2.89 2.60
C ILE A 39 16.39 -2.48 3.39
N LEU A 40 15.80 -1.30 3.15
CA LEU A 40 14.67 -0.78 3.93
C LEU A 40 13.39 -0.44 3.16
N PHE A 41 13.40 -0.52 1.83
CA PHE A 41 12.19 -0.45 1.01
C PHE A 41 12.14 -1.71 0.14
N GLY A 42 11.42 -2.71 0.65
CA GLY A 42 11.23 -3.97 -0.04
C GLY A 42 10.55 -3.76 -1.39
N GLU A 43 11.18 -4.27 -2.44
CA GLU A 43 10.50 -4.65 -3.67
C GLU A 43 10.91 -6.08 -4.02
N PRO A 44 9.99 -6.89 -4.56
CA PRO A 44 8.97 -6.47 -5.50
C PRO A 44 7.54 -6.53 -4.95
N VAL A 45 6.69 -5.68 -5.53
CA VAL A 45 5.26 -5.95 -5.73
C VAL A 45 5.13 -7.45 -6.01
N ALA A 46 4.61 -8.20 -5.05
CA ALA A 46 4.37 -9.63 -5.23
C ALA A 46 3.66 -9.80 -6.58
N SER A 47 4.30 -10.52 -7.51
CA SER A 47 3.76 -10.73 -8.85
C SER A 47 2.34 -11.20 -8.67
N ALA A 48 1.36 -10.44 -9.17
CA ALA A 48 -0.08 -10.58 -8.93
C ALA A 48 -0.52 -12.05 -8.62
N SER A 49 -0.10 -13.00 -9.47
CA SER A 49 -0.19 -14.46 -9.29
C SER A 49 0.14 -15.07 -7.90
N SER A 50 0.91 -14.40 -7.03
CA SER A 50 1.33 -14.89 -5.72
C SER A 50 0.52 -14.32 -4.56
N LEU A 51 -0.48 -13.47 -4.78
CA LEU A 51 -1.30 -12.93 -3.69
C LEU A 51 -2.41 -13.90 -3.26
N ALA A 52 -2.71 -13.96 -1.95
CA ALA A 52 -3.86 -14.65 -1.37
C ALA A 52 -4.47 -13.86 -0.20
N VAL A 53 -5.77 -14.06 0.04
CA VAL A 53 -6.42 -13.67 1.29
C VAL A 53 -6.12 -14.73 2.35
N PHE A 54 -5.52 -14.31 3.46
CA PHE A 54 -5.25 -15.18 4.60
C PHE A 54 -6.43 -15.21 5.59
N GLU A 55 -6.98 -14.05 5.90
CA GLU A 55 -7.99 -13.88 6.93
C GLU A 55 -9.00 -12.79 6.55
N ILE A 56 -10.25 -13.00 6.94
CA ILE A 56 -11.34 -12.01 6.86
C ILE A 56 -12.00 -11.94 8.23
N ASN A 57 -12.04 -10.75 8.83
CA ASN A 57 -12.58 -10.58 10.17
C ASN A 57 -13.46 -9.31 10.28
N PRO A 58 -14.74 -9.43 10.69
CA PRO A 58 -15.50 -10.67 10.82
C PRO A 58 -15.85 -11.23 9.44
N ILE A 59 -15.90 -12.56 9.32
CA ILE A 59 -16.25 -13.24 8.07
C ILE A 59 -17.76 -13.21 7.77
N ASN A 60 -18.58 -13.13 8.82
CA ASN A 60 -20.04 -13.04 8.75
C ASN A 60 -20.50 -12.00 9.77
N GLN A 61 -21.39 -11.11 9.36
CA GLN A 61 -22.01 -10.12 10.24
C GLN A 61 -23.42 -9.80 9.74
N THR A 62 -24.29 -9.39 10.65
CA THR A 62 -25.63 -8.87 10.38
C THR A 62 -25.66 -7.40 10.77
N LEU A 63 -26.05 -6.52 9.86
CA LEU A 63 -26.03 -5.06 9.99
C LEU A 63 -27.38 -4.46 9.56
N SER A 64 -27.67 -3.22 9.93
CA SER A 64 -28.88 -2.53 9.48
C SER A 64 -28.78 -2.09 8.01
N ALA A 65 -29.86 -2.23 7.25
CA ALA A 65 -29.99 -1.80 5.86
C ALA A 65 -30.45 -0.33 5.72
N ASP A 66 -29.88 0.59 6.48
CA ASP A 66 -30.28 2.01 6.52
C ASP A 66 -29.34 2.95 5.74
N GLY A 67 -28.34 2.39 5.05
CA GLY A 67 -27.32 3.15 4.32
C GLY A 67 -26.23 3.76 5.22
N LEU A 68 -26.21 3.45 6.52
CA LEU A 68 -25.18 3.90 7.46
C LEU A 68 -24.16 2.78 7.74
N ALA A 69 -22.99 3.17 8.24
CA ALA A 69 -21.95 2.25 8.65
C ALA A 69 -22.23 1.68 10.04
N HIS A 70 -22.52 0.38 10.08
CA HIS A 70 -22.77 -0.38 11.32
C HIS A 70 -21.69 -1.42 11.62
N GLY A 71 -20.77 -1.65 10.69
CA GLY A 71 -19.74 -2.68 10.81
C GLY A 71 -18.49 -2.38 10.00
N GLN A 72 -17.45 -3.17 10.24
CA GLN A 72 -16.18 -3.11 9.53
C GLN A 72 -15.70 -4.53 9.25
N THR A 73 -15.21 -4.78 8.04
CA THR A 73 -14.51 -6.02 7.67
C THR A 73 -13.05 -5.71 7.37
N THR A 74 -12.15 -6.41 8.04
CA THR A 74 -10.70 -6.37 7.80
C THR A 74 -10.28 -7.62 7.02
N ILE A 75 -9.48 -7.40 5.98
CA ILE A 75 -8.95 -8.43 5.09
C ILE A 75 -7.43 -8.42 5.21
N THR A 76 -6.82 -9.57 5.48
CA THR A 76 -5.37 -9.75 5.53
C THR A 76 -4.89 -10.41 4.23
N VAL A 77 -3.95 -9.77 3.54
CA VAL A 77 -3.35 -10.27 2.29
C VAL A 77 -1.92 -10.74 2.54
N ILE A 78 -1.60 -11.93 2.04
CA ILE A 78 -0.28 -12.55 2.13
C ILE A 78 0.26 -12.95 0.76
N ASP A 79 1.57 -13.15 0.67
CA ASP A 79 2.18 -13.85 -0.45
C ASP A 79 2.06 -15.37 -0.25
N LYS A 80 1.46 -16.06 -1.22
CA LYS A 80 1.21 -17.51 -1.26
C LYS A 80 2.48 -18.34 -1.07
N LYS A 81 3.66 -17.84 -1.45
CA LYS A 81 4.92 -18.59 -1.38
C LYS A 81 5.59 -18.44 -0.03
N THR A 82 5.55 -17.25 0.56
CA THR A 82 6.27 -16.95 1.81
C THR A 82 5.36 -16.95 3.04
N SER A 83 4.04 -16.92 2.84
CA SER A 83 3.03 -16.70 3.88
C SER A 83 3.24 -15.42 4.68
N GLN A 84 3.94 -14.43 4.11
CA GLN A 84 4.18 -13.13 4.74
C GLN A 84 3.14 -12.12 4.29
N ALA A 85 2.77 -11.20 5.18
CA ALA A 85 1.91 -10.07 4.88
C ALA A 85 2.49 -9.19 3.77
N VAL A 86 1.64 -8.72 2.85
CA VAL A 86 2.06 -7.88 1.72
C VAL A 86 1.53 -6.47 1.89
N VAL A 87 2.45 -5.50 1.98
CA VAL A 87 2.15 -4.07 2.16
C VAL A 87 1.86 -3.41 0.82
N GLY A 88 0.95 -2.43 0.80
CA GLY A 88 0.70 -1.57 -0.37
C GLY A 88 -0.14 -2.20 -1.49
N VAL A 89 -0.72 -3.38 -1.28
CA VAL A 89 -1.62 -4.04 -2.23
C VAL A 89 -2.93 -3.28 -2.29
N TRP A 90 -3.33 -2.83 -3.48
CA TRP A 90 -4.66 -2.24 -3.68
C TRP A 90 -5.72 -3.33 -3.70
N VAL A 91 -6.64 -3.29 -2.75
CA VAL A 91 -7.73 -4.25 -2.62
C VAL A 91 -9.06 -3.56 -2.91
N GLY A 92 -9.89 -4.22 -3.71
CA GLY A 92 -11.26 -3.80 -4.02
C GLY A 92 -12.24 -4.94 -3.76
N LEU A 93 -13.48 -4.57 -3.48
CA LEU A 93 -14.56 -5.51 -3.26
C LEU A 93 -15.59 -5.38 -4.37
N GLN A 94 -16.07 -6.50 -4.90
CA GLN A 94 -17.15 -6.50 -5.87
C GLN A 94 -18.39 -7.17 -5.29
N VAL A 95 -19.52 -6.47 -5.35
CA VAL A 95 -20.83 -7.07 -5.06
C VAL A 95 -21.20 -8.01 -6.20
N THR A 96 -21.27 -9.30 -5.88
CA THR A 96 -21.47 -10.38 -6.86
C THR A 96 -22.85 -10.34 -7.50
N ASN A 97 -23.89 -10.04 -6.73
CA ASN A 97 -25.25 -9.86 -7.23
C ASN A 97 -25.51 -8.37 -7.57
N PRO A 98 -25.64 -7.98 -8.85
CA PRO A 98 -25.83 -6.58 -9.22
C PRO A 98 -27.14 -5.97 -8.72
N THR A 99 -28.16 -6.77 -8.37
CA THR A 99 -29.42 -6.24 -7.82
C THR A 99 -29.30 -5.76 -6.38
N LEU A 100 -28.23 -6.14 -5.67
CA LEU A 100 -27.95 -5.74 -4.29
C LEU A 100 -26.96 -4.57 -4.22
N ARG A 101 -26.59 -3.99 -5.38
CA ARG A 101 -25.77 -2.78 -5.45
C ARG A 101 -26.64 -1.57 -5.20
N SER A 102 -26.11 -0.62 -4.43
CA SER A 102 -26.78 0.64 -4.16
C SER A 102 -25.86 1.83 -4.47
N MET A 103 -26.43 3.00 -4.75
CA MET A 103 -25.65 4.17 -5.17
C MET A 103 -24.73 4.68 -4.08
N GLU A 104 -25.11 4.51 -2.80
CA GLU A 104 -24.31 4.88 -1.66
C GLU A 104 -23.16 3.91 -1.38
N SER A 105 -23.27 2.65 -1.81
CA SER A 105 -22.28 1.59 -1.56
C SER A 105 -21.47 1.20 -2.79
N THR A 106 -21.61 1.90 -3.92
CA THR A 106 -20.91 1.55 -5.16
C THR A 106 -20.30 2.72 -5.91
N TYR A 107 -19.13 2.48 -6.49
CA TYR A 107 -18.43 3.41 -7.37
C TYR A 107 -17.75 2.63 -8.51
N LEU A 108 -18.10 2.95 -9.76
CA LEU A 108 -17.59 2.26 -10.95
C LEU A 108 -17.73 0.73 -10.88
N ASP A 109 -18.91 0.24 -10.45
CA ASP A 109 -19.23 -1.19 -10.24
C ASP A 109 -18.49 -1.91 -9.09
N TRP A 110 -17.61 -1.21 -8.37
CA TRP A 110 -16.98 -1.71 -7.16
C TRP A 110 -17.78 -1.30 -5.93
N TYR A 111 -17.77 -2.16 -4.92
CA TYR A 111 -18.21 -1.76 -3.60
C TYR A 111 -17.31 -0.65 -3.06
N SER A 112 -17.93 0.40 -2.54
CA SER A 112 -17.24 1.52 -1.94
C SER A 112 -18.11 2.18 -0.88
N PRO A 113 -17.63 2.28 0.38
CA PRO A 113 -18.29 3.08 1.40
C PRO A 113 -18.04 4.60 1.25
N GLU A 114 -17.18 5.02 0.31
CA GLU A 114 -16.77 6.42 0.14
C GLU A 114 -16.93 6.87 -1.32
N PRO A 115 -17.63 7.99 -1.59
CA PRO A 115 -17.72 8.51 -2.95
C PRO A 115 -16.34 8.73 -3.59
N GLY A 116 -16.13 8.15 -4.77
CA GLY A 116 -14.92 8.38 -5.58
C GLY A 116 -13.75 7.42 -5.32
N ARG A 117 -13.88 6.44 -4.42
CA ARG A 117 -12.79 5.50 -4.08
C ARG A 117 -13.23 4.04 -4.12
N ALA A 118 -12.74 3.25 -5.07
CA ALA A 118 -13.07 1.82 -5.16
C ALA A 118 -12.04 0.88 -4.51
N PHE A 119 -10.82 1.36 -4.23
CA PHE A 119 -9.70 0.53 -3.79
C PHE A 119 -8.97 1.13 -2.59
N TYR A 120 -8.46 0.24 -1.75
CA TYR A 120 -7.81 0.57 -0.48
C TYR A 120 -6.49 -0.21 -0.39
N GLN A 121 -5.42 0.43 0.10
CA GLN A 121 -4.12 -0.22 0.22
C GLN A 121 -3.99 -0.97 1.53
N THR A 122 -3.32 -2.12 1.48
CA THR A 122 -2.91 -2.84 2.69
C THR A 122 -1.84 -2.05 3.46
N ASP A 123 -1.94 -2.07 4.78
CA ASP A 123 -1.00 -1.44 5.70
C ASP A 123 0.27 -2.29 5.94
N GLU A 124 1.11 -1.88 6.91
CA GLU A 124 2.34 -2.59 7.30
C GLU A 124 2.13 -4.04 7.77
N ARG A 125 0.89 -4.41 8.12
CA ARG A 125 0.48 -5.76 8.52
C ARG A 125 -0.19 -6.53 7.39
N GLY A 126 -0.22 -5.96 6.18
CA GLY A 126 -0.92 -6.54 5.04
C GLY A 126 -2.44 -6.48 5.18
N GLN A 127 -2.95 -5.56 6.03
CA GLN A 127 -4.37 -5.48 6.35
C GLN A 127 -5.03 -4.29 5.67
N VAL A 128 -6.29 -4.49 5.26
CA VAL A 128 -7.15 -3.44 4.73
C VAL A 128 -8.54 -3.57 5.33
N SER A 129 -9.14 -2.46 5.72
CA SER A 129 -10.46 -2.45 6.38
C SER A 129 -11.49 -1.70 5.54
N PHE A 130 -12.67 -2.30 5.41
CA PHE A 130 -13.82 -1.74 4.73
C PHE A 130 -14.92 -1.50 5.75
N LEU A 131 -15.44 -0.26 5.81
CA LEU A 131 -16.72 -0.02 6.46
C LEU A 131 -17.81 -0.68 5.63
N MET A 132 -18.77 -1.32 6.28
CA MET A 132 -19.86 -2.05 5.63
C MET A 132 -21.16 -1.23 5.70
N ILE A 133 -21.67 -0.85 4.53
CA ILE A 133 -22.89 -0.04 4.35
C ILE A 133 -23.78 -0.65 3.26
N SER A 134 -25.10 -0.54 3.44
CA SER A 134 -26.10 -0.81 2.41
C SER A 134 -27.44 -0.20 2.82
N SER A 135 -28.19 0.39 1.89
CA SER A 135 -29.63 0.69 2.04
C SER A 135 -30.53 -0.40 1.46
N VAL A 136 -29.94 -1.43 0.87
CA VAL A 136 -30.64 -2.56 0.28
C VAL A 136 -30.56 -3.75 1.24
N PRO A 137 -31.69 -4.22 1.79
CA PRO A 137 -31.70 -5.40 2.65
C PRO A 137 -31.40 -6.65 1.81
N GLY A 138 -30.68 -7.60 2.42
CA GLY A 138 -30.32 -8.87 1.81
C GLY A 138 -28.96 -9.40 2.25
N GLU A 139 -28.70 -10.65 1.89
CA GLU A 139 -27.38 -11.26 2.02
C GLU A 139 -26.50 -10.84 0.83
N ILE A 140 -25.51 -9.98 1.09
CA ILE A 140 -24.59 -9.47 0.07
C ILE A 140 -23.29 -10.28 0.13
N GLU A 141 -22.97 -10.98 -0.95
CA GLU A 141 -21.69 -11.65 -1.14
C GLU A 141 -20.69 -10.74 -1.87
N TYR A 142 -19.52 -10.57 -1.26
CA TYR A 142 -18.40 -9.77 -1.76
C TYR A 142 -17.29 -10.68 -2.27
N ALA A 143 -16.87 -10.48 -3.52
CA ALA A 143 -15.65 -11.05 -4.08
C ALA A 143 -14.48 -10.08 -3.89
N ILE A 144 -13.32 -10.60 -3.53
CA ILE A 144 -12.13 -9.80 -3.17
C ILE A 144 -11.15 -9.80 -4.35
N PHE A 145 -10.74 -8.60 -4.77
CA PHE A 145 -9.79 -8.43 -5.86
C PHE A 145 -8.56 -7.64 -5.41
N ALA A 146 -7.40 -8.02 -5.93
CA ALA A 146 -6.24 -7.16 -5.96
C ALA A 146 -6.21 -6.36 -7.27
N ALA A 147 -5.81 -5.09 -7.19
CA ALA A 147 -5.61 -4.22 -8.33
C ALA A 147 -4.14 -3.86 -8.48
N ASN A 148 -3.65 -3.84 -9.71
CA ASN A 148 -2.37 -3.24 -10.05
C ASN A 148 -2.61 -1.94 -10.84
N PRO A 149 -2.51 -0.76 -10.20
CA PRO A 149 -2.82 0.52 -10.86
C PRO A 149 -1.84 0.86 -12.00
N GLU A 150 -0.69 0.22 -12.07
CA GLU A 150 0.31 0.44 -13.12
C GLU A 150 -0.08 -0.24 -14.44
N LEU A 151 -0.94 -1.27 -14.37
CA LEU A 151 -1.44 -1.97 -15.54
C LEU A 151 -2.65 -1.25 -16.13
N LYS A 152 -2.62 -1.02 -17.44
CA LYS A 152 -3.70 -0.38 -18.22
C LYS A 152 -4.59 -1.37 -18.98
N ASN A 153 -4.37 -2.67 -18.82
CA ASN A 153 -5.02 -3.73 -19.58
C ASN A 153 -5.96 -4.58 -18.69
N ASP A 154 -6.56 -5.60 -19.27
CA ASP A 154 -7.52 -6.48 -18.59
C ASP A 154 -6.93 -7.24 -17.38
N ASN A 155 -5.60 -7.34 -17.29
CA ASN A 155 -4.90 -7.94 -16.14
C ASN A 155 -4.74 -6.97 -14.96
N LYS A 156 -5.40 -5.80 -15.01
CA LYS A 156 -5.38 -4.81 -13.94
C LYS A 156 -6.02 -5.32 -12.64
N TYR A 157 -6.99 -6.21 -12.73
CA TYR A 157 -7.71 -6.76 -11.59
C TYR A 157 -7.51 -8.27 -11.52
N GLN A 158 -7.24 -8.77 -10.32
CA GLN A 158 -7.06 -10.19 -10.05
C GLN A 158 -8.00 -10.62 -8.94
N ASP A 159 -8.82 -11.62 -9.21
CA ASP A 159 -9.62 -12.30 -8.20
C ASP A 159 -8.68 -13.03 -7.23
N LEU A 160 -8.84 -12.78 -5.92
CA LEU A 160 -8.08 -13.48 -4.87
C LEU A 160 -8.74 -14.80 -4.43
N GLU A 161 -9.78 -15.23 -5.16
CA GLU A 161 -10.51 -16.50 -5.02
C GLU A 161 -11.18 -16.67 -3.65
N GLN A 162 -11.36 -15.57 -2.92
CA GLN A 162 -11.98 -15.56 -1.61
C GLN A 162 -13.19 -14.62 -1.60
N ARG A 163 -14.24 -15.07 -0.89
CA ARG A 163 -15.50 -14.36 -0.74
C ARG A 163 -15.94 -14.34 0.71
N PHE A 164 -16.78 -13.37 1.06
CA PHE A 164 -17.46 -13.30 2.35
C PHE A 164 -18.84 -12.69 2.19
N LYS A 165 -19.68 -12.86 3.22
CA LYS A 165 -21.08 -12.43 3.20
C LYS A 165 -21.38 -11.49 4.34
N VAL A 166 -22.21 -10.50 4.07
CA VAL A 166 -22.81 -9.63 5.07
C VAL A 166 -24.31 -9.60 4.88
N VAL A 167 -25.05 -9.84 5.95
CA VAL A 167 -26.52 -9.74 5.94
C VAL A 167 -26.90 -8.33 6.34
N PHE A 168 -27.70 -7.66 5.52
CA PHE A 168 -28.31 -6.37 5.83
C PHE A 168 -29.82 -6.56 6.06
N GLU A 169 -30.34 -6.12 7.21
CA GLU A 169 -31.74 -6.25 7.63
C GLU A 169 -32.46 -4.91 7.77
#